data_AF-A0A0K9PMI5-F1
#
_entry.id   AF-A0A0K9PMI5-F1
#
_cell.length_a   1.000
_cell.length_b   1.000
_cell.length_c   1.000
_cell.angle_alpha   90.00
_cell.angle_beta   90.00
_cell.angle_gamma   90.00
#
_symmetry.space_group_name_H-M   'P 1'
#
loop_
_entity.id
_entity.type
_entity.pdbx_description
1 polymer ?
#
loop_
_entity_poly.entity_id
_entity_poly.type
_entity_poly.pdbx_seq_one_letter_code
_entity_poly.pdbx_strand_id
1 'polypeptide(L)' 'MKHAMVKDYQIGKACFRPYEDVLDIRHSKGISSILIPGAGKPNIDTFVVNPFETTRQRRENEVHLFMDKLQP' A
#
# COMPACT_ATOMS: atom_id res chain seq x y z
N MET A 1 2.59 10.36 19.44
CA MET A 1 1.57 9.27 19.46
C MET A 1 2.28 7.99 19.86
N LYS A 2 1.87 7.32 20.94
CA LYS A 2 2.42 6.00 21.32
C LYS A 2 1.38 4.94 20.99
N HIS A 3 1.63 4.14 19.96
CA HIS A 3 0.83 2.95 19.69
C HIS A 3 1.40 1.80 20.52
N ALA A 4 0.62 1.30 21.47
CA ALA A 4 1.02 0.18 22.33
C ALA A 4 0.35 -1.10 21.82
N MET A 5 1.16 -2.10 21.48
CA MET A 5 0.69 -3.46 21.22
C MET A 5 0.65 -4.24 22.53
N VAL A 6 -0.30 -5.17 22.65
CA VAL A 6 -0.40 -6.07 23.81
C VAL A 6 0.86 -6.94 23.87
N LYS A 7 1.43 -7.10 25.06
CA LYS A 7 2.54 -8.05 25.30
C LYS A 7 2.11 -9.42 24.78
N ASP A 8 2.97 -10.07 23.99
CA ASP A 8 2.80 -11.37 23.32
C ASP A 8 2.36 -11.34 21.83
N TYR A 9 2.15 -10.17 21.24
CA TYR A 9 1.94 -10.07 19.79
C TYR A 9 3.30 -10.05 19.07
N GLN A 10 3.67 -11.16 18.43
CA GLN A 10 4.86 -11.21 17.58
C GLN A 10 4.60 -10.43 16.29
N ILE A 11 5.45 -9.45 15.97
CA ILE A 11 5.38 -8.66 14.74
C ILE A 11 6.11 -9.42 13.64
N GLY A 12 5.41 -9.66 12.51
CA GLY A 12 5.98 -10.34 11.35
C GLY A 12 6.43 -9.37 10.25
N LYS A 13 5.57 -8.41 9.88
CA LYS A 13 5.85 -7.48 8.77
C LYS A 13 5.16 -6.15 9.01
N ALA A 14 5.86 -5.05 8.72
CA ALA A 14 5.29 -3.72 8.65
C ALA A 14 5.34 -3.21 7.20
N CYS A 15 4.29 -2.55 6.72
CA CYS A 15 4.22 -2.05 5.35
C CYS A 15 3.47 -0.72 5.29
N PHE A 16 4.11 0.30 4.74
CA PHE A 16 3.48 1.59 4.48
C PHE A 16 2.44 1.46 3.36
N ARG A 17 1.40 2.29 3.44
CA ARG A 17 0.50 2.53 2.31
C ARG A 17 1.14 3.58 1.40
N PRO A 18 1.25 3.34 0.08
CA PRO A 18 2.03 4.23 -0.80
C PRO A 18 1.50 5.67 -0.88
N TYR A 19 0.18 5.84 -0.77
CA TYR A 19 -0.52 7.12 -1.00
C TYR A 19 -1.36 7.56 0.19
N GLU A 20 -1.24 6.86 1.31
CA GLU A 20 -1.99 7.15 2.53
C GLU A 20 -1.02 7.21 3.69
N ASP A 21 -1.35 8.04 4.67
CA ASP A 21 -0.59 8.21 5.91
C ASP A 21 -0.87 7.06 6.89
N VAL A 22 -0.69 5.83 6.43
CA VAL A 22 -1.02 4.60 7.18
C VAL A 22 0.13 3.60 7.12
N LEU A 23 0.45 3.03 8.28
CA LEU A 23 1.34 1.88 8.40
C LEU A 23 0.55 0.66 8.87
N ASP A 24 0.59 -0.40 8.07
CA ASP A 24 0.02 -1.69 8.42
C ASP A 24 1.07 -2.54 9.11
N ILE A 25 0.76 -3.03 10.29
CA ILE A 25 1.61 -3.93 11.08
C ILE A 25 0.91 -5.28 11.16
N ARG A 26 1.49 -6.29 10.52
CA ARG A 26 1.07 -7.68 10.64
C ARG A 26 1.70 -8.29 11.88
N HIS A 27 0.85 -8.84 12.74
CA HIS A 27 1.22 -9.53 13.97
C HIS A 27 0.55 -10.91 14.03
N SER A 28 0.97 -11.76 14.98
CA SER A 28 0.47 -13.14 15.13
C SER A 28 -1.06 -13.26 15.17
N LYS A 29 -1.75 -12.28 15.75
CA LYS A 29 -3.21 -12.23 15.88
C LYS A 29 -3.95 -11.52 14.73
N GLY A 30 -3.25 -11.05 13.70
CA GLY A 30 -3.88 -10.36 12.56
C GLY A 30 -3.10 -9.16 12.05
N ILE A 31 -3.81 -8.08 11.74
CA ILE A 31 -3.26 -6.85 11.18
C ILE A 31 -3.79 -5.68 11.99
N SER A 32 -2.91 -4.74 12.34
CA SER A 32 -3.26 -3.45 12.94
C SER A 32 -2.72 -2.32 12.08
N SER A 33 -3.57 -1.34 11.78
CA SER A 33 -3.20 -0.16 10.99
C SER A 33 -3.06 1.06 11.91
N ILE A 34 -1.98 1.81 11.76
CA ILE A 34 -1.76 3.05 12.51
C ILE A 34 -1.60 4.23 11.57
N LEU A 35 -2.13 5.38 11.97
CA LEU A 35 -1.98 6.62 11.23
C LEU A 35 -0.59 7.22 11.50
N ILE A 36 0.16 7.49 10.44
CA ILE A 36 1.48 8.12 10.48
C ILE A 36 1.44 9.33 9.55
N PRO A 37 1.22 10.54 10.10
CA PRO A 37 1.17 11.75 9.30
C PRO A 37 2.46 11.97 8.50
N GLY A 38 2.34 12.26 7.21
CA GLY A 38 3.46 12.54 6.30
C GLY A 38 4.22 11.31 5.79
N ALA A 39 3.65 10.11 5.91
CA ALA A 39 4.23 8.87 5.39
C ALA A 39 3.81 8.56 3.93
N GLY A 40 2.68 9.09 3.49
CA GLY A 40 2.14 8.89 2.15
C GLY A 40 2.66 9.92 1.15
N LYS A 41 2.75 9.52 -0.13
CA LYS A 41 3.06 10.46 -1.22
C LYS A 41 1.79 11.21 -1.63
N PRO A 42 1.71 12.55 -1.45
CA PRO A 42 0.47 13.30 -1.69
C PRO A 42 0.14 13.44 -3.18
N ASN A 43 1.16 13.59 -4.03
CA ASN A 43 0.98 13.75 -5.47
C ASN A 43 1.11 12.39 -6.15
N ILE A 44 -0.04 11.85 -6.55
CA ILE A 44 -0.17 10.57 -7.24
C ILE A 44 -0.13 10.82 -8.75
N ASP A 45 0.70 10.07 -9.47
CA ASP A 45 0.66 10.04 -10.92
C ASP A 45 -0.35 8.99 -11.37
N THR A 46 -1.52 9.46 -11.79
CA THR A 46 -2.65 8.61 -12.20
C THR A 46 -2.37 7.81 -13.47
N PHE A 47 -1.36 8.17 -14.28
CA PHE A 47 -0.98 7.40 -15.45
C PHE A 47 -0.10 6.19 -15.10
N VAL A 48 0.57 6.21 -13.96
CA VAL A 48 1.45 5.13 -13.52
C VAL A 48 0.74 4.22 -12.53
N VAL A 49 0.12 4.79 -11.49
CA VAL A 49 -0.67 4.03 -10.50
C VAL A 49 -1.84 4.89 -10.05
N ASN A 50 -3.05 4.47 -10.37
CA ASN A 50 -4.28 5.13 -9.94
C ASN A 50 -4.99 4.30 -8.85
N PRO A 51 -5.00 4.74 -7.58
CA PRO A 51 -5.72 4.05 -6.51
C PRO A 51 -7.23 3.98 -6.73
N PHE A 52 -7.76 4.90 -7.54
CA PHE A 52 -9.19 5.03 -7.84
C PHE A 52 -9.49 4.56 -9.27
N GLU A 53 -8.74 3.58 -9.78
CA GLU A 53 -8.95 3.06 -11.13
C GLU A 53 -10.33 2.45 -11.32
N THR A 54 -10.96 2.78 -12.45
CA THR A 54 -12.19 2.09 -12.88
C THR A 54 -11.85 0.71 -13.43
N THR A 55 -12.83 -0.18 -13.47
CA THR A 55 -12.67 -1.53 -14.05
C THR A 55 -12.20 -1.50 -15.51
N ARG A 56 -12.59 -0.46 -16.27
CA ARG A 56 -12.13 -0.25 -17.65
C ARG A 56 -10.66 0.16 -17.68
N GLN A 57 -10.27 1.18 -16.91
CA GLN A 57 -8.89 1.67 -16.84
C GLN A 57 -7.93 0.57 -16.40
N ARG A 58 -8.31 -0.25 -15.41
CA ARG A 58 -7.49 -1.38 -14.96
C ARG A 58 -7.19 -2.37 -16.09
N ARG A 59 -8.21 -2.73 -16.88
CA ARG A 59 -8.04 -3.65 -18.02
C ARG A 59 -7.11 -3.08 -19.09
N GLU A 60 -7.29 -1.81 -19.43
CA GLU A 60 -6.44 -1.13 -20.42
C GLU A 60 -4.99 -1.02 -19.91
N ASN A 61 -4.78 -0.65 -18.64
CA ASN A 61 -3.45 -0.59 -18.01
C ASN A 61 -2.75 -1.96 -17.97
N GLU A 62 -3.47 -3.03 -17.63
CA GLU A 62 -2.90 -4.38 -17.59
C GLU A 62 -2.39 -4.84 -18.96
N VAL A 63 -3.12 -4.51 -20.03
CA VAL A 63 -2.68 -4.79 -21.42
C VAL A 63 -1.43 -3.98 -21.78
N HIS A 64 -1.38 -2.68 -21.44
CA HIS A 64 -0.20 -1.85 -21.69
C HIS A 64 1.03 -2.37 -20.93
N LEU A 65 0.88 -2.66 -19.63
CA LEU A 65 1.97 -3.21 -18.80
C LEU A 65 2.49 -4.54 -19.32
N PHE A 66 1.63 -5.37 -19.93
CA PHE A 66 2.05 -6.62 -20.54
C PHE A 66 2.87 -6.39 -21.82
N MET A 67 2.46 -5.44 -22.67
CA MET A 67 3.19 -5.07 -23.90
C MET A 67 4.55 -4.42 -23.59
N ASP A 68 4.62 -3.60 -22.54
CA ASP A 68 5.83 -2.87 -22.14
C ASP A 68 6.76 -3.67 -21.21
N LYS A 69 6.44 -4.94 -20.95
CA LYS A 69 7.21 -5.77 -20.02
C LYS A 69 8.62 -6.01 -20.57
N LEU A 70 9.62 -5.49 -19.86
CA LEU A 70 11.03 -5.70 -20.16
C LEU A 70 11.37 -7.20 -20.13
N GLN A 71 12.19 -7.65 -21.10
CA GLN A 71 12.76 -8.99 -21.10
C GLN A 71 13.71 -9.15 -19.90
N PRO A 72 13.75 -10.35 -19.28
CA PRO A 72 14.44 -10.58 -18.01
C PRO A 72 15.95 -10.35 -18.06
#